data_AF-A0AAU2U5Z6-F1
#
_entry.id   AF-A0AAU2U5Z6-F1
#
_cell.length_a   1.000
_cell.length_b   1.000
_cell.length_c   1.000
_cell.angle_alpha   90.00
_cell.angle_beta   90.00
_cell.angle_gamma   90.00
#
_symmetry.space_group_name_H-M   'P 1'
#
loop_
_entity.id
_entity.type
_entity.pdbx_description
1 polymer ?
#
loop_
_entity_poly.entity_id
_entity_poly.type
_entity_poly.pdbx_seq_one_letter_code
_entity_poly.pdbx_strand_id
1 'polypeptide(L)'
;MIIVSCGGRKNSSEQLLPAGERYTGSYHLALRRAADSLTHDGQTCRVLILSALYGLLELHDPIAAYDMRLGDEGSVSGERLRQQAADMGILGADVTVLGPRAYVEASRTVWPELTAPLAGARGIGDQLAKLADIYDPGRHSPAPQPPARPTASTAAGSVIEEIERAADARQNAEEVRAARQRARYATHSQLAIQDPVRAHGSLTFPGDNAKSAARVGAARRFASLYRVQVHARPGDTRTLHVQGTPRDVARFLSALPRILVRAEVRGSEVARLYGRWERHSNARPHLDGMPPSQRRAHARAFRAAAFQVVIDILLDPPDTVPEAQGGIPPWDQVYPLAAGIAHYYWFDPAAEADHDETARILAAADRRHATVAAPLGPR
;
A
#
# COMPACT_ATOMS: atom_id res chain seq x y z
N MET A 1 -16.49 14.77 -19.24
CA MET A 1 -16.76 13.79 -18.15
C MET A 1 -15.52 12.92 -17.94
N ILE A 2 -15.26 12.49 -16.70
CA ILE A 2 -14.14 11.60 -16.39
C ILE A 2 -14.66 10.27 -15.85
N ILE A 3 -14.14 9.16 -16.36
CA ILE A 3 -14.42 7.81 -15.84
C ILE A 3 -13.15 7.25 -15.22
N VAL A 4 -13.23 6.84 -13.96
CA VAL A 4 -12.13 6.16 -13.26
C VAL A 4 -12.43 4.68 -13.09
N SER A 5 -11.43 3.81 -13.27
CA SER A 5 -11.61 2.38 -12.98
C SER A 5 -11.74 2.10 -11.47
N CYS A 6 -12.58 1.14 -11.08
CA CYS A 6 -12.84 0.80 -9.68
C CYS A 6 -11.63 0.27 -8.89
N GLY A 7 -10.55 -0.12 -9.55
CA GLY A 7 -9.35 -0.65 -8.87
C GLY A 7 -9.56 -2.03 -8.22
N GLY A 8 -8.45 -2.67 -7.85
CA GLY A 8 -8.47 -4.04 -7.32
C GLY A 8 -8.89 -4.11 -5.85
N ARG A 9 -8.27 -3.28 -5.00
CA ARG A 9 -8.52 -3.26 -3.55
C ARG A 9 -9.77 -2.46 -3.21
N LYS A 10 -10.64 -3.07 -2.40
CA LYS A 10 -11.93 -2.53 -1.97
C LYS A 10 -12.03 -2.65 -0.44
N ASN A 11 -12.77 -1.75 0.19
CA ASN A 11 -13.15 -1.87 1.58
C ASN A 11 -14.01 -3.13 1.76
N SER A 12 -13.57 -4.04 2.63
CA SER A 12 -14.18 -5.35 2.90
C SER A 12 -15.38 -5.28 3.84
N SER A 13 -15.75 -4.10 4.34
CA SER A 13 -16.96 -3.92 5.14
C SER A 13 -18.19 -4.43 4.40
N GLU A 14 -18.99 -5.26 5.07
CA GLU A 14 -20.26 -5.78 4.53
C GLU A 14 -21.35 -4.71 4.43
N GLN A 15 -21.18 -3.57 5.11
CA GLN A 15 -22.10 -2.44 5.02
C GLN A 15 -22.10 -1.86 3.60
N LEU A 16 -23.23 -1.30 3.15
CA LEU A 16 -23.28 -0.49 1.94
C LEU A 16 -22.44 0.77 2.13
N LEU A 17 -21.56 1.05 1.18
CA LEU A 17 -20.69 2.24 1.21
C LEU A 17 -20.84 3.01 -0.10
N PRO A 18 -20.74 4.35 -0.06
CA PRO A 18 -20.58 5.16 -1.26
C PRO A 18 -19.46 4.60 -2.14
N ALA A 19 -19.67 4.56 -3.45
CA ALA A 19 -18.69 4.02 -4.39
C ALA A 19 -17.32 4.71 -4.27
N GLY A 20 -17.29 6.02 -4.01
CA GLY A 20 -16.07 6.78 -3.76
C GLY A 20 -15.26 6.32 -2.54
N GLU A 21 -15.91 5.70 -1.56
CA GLU A 21 -15.28 5.19 -0.32
C GLU A 21 -15.02 3.67 -0.40
N ARG A 22 -15.75 2.95 -1.27
CA ARG A 22 -15.58 1.51 -1.45
C ARG A 22 -14.20 1.17 -1.99
N TYR A 23 -13.62 1.99 -2.86
CA TYR A 23 -12.39 1.67 -3.59
C TYR A 23 -11.16 2.32 -2.94
N THR A 24 -10.40 1.53 -2.18
CA THR A 24 -9.31 2.02 -1.32
C THR A 24 -7.91 1.72 -1.85
N GLY A 25 -7.80 1.10 -3.02
CA GLY A 25 -6.51 0.79 -3.64
C GLY A 25 -5.72 2.04 -4.03
N SER A 26 -4.41 2.03 -3.79
CA SER A 26 -3.50 3.15 -4.13
C SER A 26 -3.61 3.59 -5.58
N TYR A 27 -3.81 2.65 -6.50
CA TYR A 27 -4.04 2.96 -7.91
C TYR A 27 -5.36 3.70 -8.14
N HIS A 28 -6.46 3.27 -7.53
CA HIS A 28 -7.75 3.97 -7.61
C HIS A 28 -7.64 5.39 -7.04
N LEU A 29 -7.00 5.54 -5.88
CA LEU A 29 -6.77 6.85 -5.28
C LEU A 29 -5.94 7.77 -6.18
N ALA A 30 -4.95 7.25 -6.90
CA ALA A 30 -4.19 8.03 -7.88
C ALA A 30 -5.04 8.44 -9.09
N LEU A 31 -5.92 7.56 -9.59
CA LEU A 31 -6.88 7.90 -10.65
C LEU A 31 -7.85 9.00 -10.18
N ARG A 32 -8.35 8.90 -8.95
CA ARG A 32 -9.22 9.90 -8.32
C ARG A 32 -8.54 11.26 -8.25
N ARG A 33 -7.30 11.33 -7.76
CA ARG A 33 -6.54 12.59 -7.72
C ARG A 33 -6.34 13.20 -9.10
N ALA A 34 -6.00 12.39 -10.09
CA ALA A 34 -5.88 12.86 -11.47
C ALA A 34 -7.23 13.36 -12.02
N ALA A 35 -8.33 12.67 -11.71
CA ALA A 35 -9.67 13.12 -12.08
C ALA A 35 -10.00 14.46 -11.41
N ASP A 36 -9.79 14.58 -10.10
CA ASP A 36 -10.06 15.79 -9.32
C ASP A 36 -9.23 16.99 -9.83
N SER A 37 -7.98 16.76 -10.25
CA SER A 37 -7.15 17.79 -10.88
C SER A 37 -7.71 18.24 -12.23
N LEU A 38 -8.15 17.29 -13.06
CA LEU A 38 -8.74 17.58 -14.37
C LEU A 38 -10.13 18.23 -14.27
N THR A 39 -10.80 18.19 -13.11
CA THR A 39 -12.10 18.84 -12.89
C THR A 39 -11.99 20.22 -12.21
N HIS A 40 -10.83 20.60 -11.65
CA HIS A 40 -10.66 21.87 -10.95
C HIS A 40 -10.53 23.10 -11.86
N ASP A 41 -10.19 22.94 -13.15
CA ASP A 41 -9.92 24.04 -14.10
C ASP A 41 -11.19 24.75 -14.62
N GLY A 42 -12.21 24.92 -13.78
CA GLY A 42 -13.40 25.73 -14.07
C GLY A 42 -14.43 25.09 -15.01
N GLN A 43 -14.26 23.83 -15.40
CA GLN A 43 -15.27 23.06 -16.14
C GLN A 43 -16.05 22.16 -15.18
N THR A 44 -17.38 22.21 -15.23
CA THR A 44 -18.28 21.33 -14.46
C THR A 44 -18.20 19.90 -15.01
N CYS A 45 -17.12 19.20 -14.71
CA CYS A 45 -16.85 17.87 -15.25
C CYS A 45 -17.28 16.81 -14.22
N ARG A 46 -18.29 16.01 -14.57
CA ARG A 46 -18.77 14.89 -13.73
C ARG A 46 -17.71 13.78 -13.68
N VAL A 47 -17.51 13.17 -12.51
CA VAL A 47 -16.65 12.00 -12.36
C VAL A 47 -17.46 10.76 -12.00
N LEU A 48 -17.32 9.71 -12.80
CA LEU A 48 -17.95 8.41 -12.59
C LEU A 48 -16.91 7.33 -12.32
N ILE A 49 -17.32 6.28 -11.60
CA ILE A 49 -16.53 5.07 -11.44
C ILE A 49 -17.11 4.00 -12.38
N LEU A 50 -16.26 3.39 -13.20
CA LEU A 50 -16.60 2.17 -13.91
C LEU A 50 -16.26 0.98 -13.01
N SER A 51 -17.30 0.32 -12.51
CA SER A 51 -17.28 -0.89 -11.69
C SER A 51 -17.45 -2.14 -12.55
N ALA A 52 -16.64 -3.16 -12.28
CA ALA A 52 -16.76 -4.46 -12.96
C ALA A 52 -18.11 -5.15 -12.76
N LEU A 53 -18.76 -4.98 -11.59
CA LEU A 53 -20.05 -5.61 -11.29
C LEU A 53 -21.23 -4.66 -11.60
N TYR A 54 -21.11 -3.40 -11.17
CA TYR A 54 -22.24 -2.47 -11.16
C TYR A 54 -22.29 -1.54 -12.38
N GLY A 55 -21.24 -1.51 -13.21
CA GLY A 55 -21.15 -0.59 -14.35
C GLY A 55 -20.82 0.84 -13.94
N LEU A 56 -21.51 1.81 -14.51
CA LEU A 56 -21.29 3.24 -14.22
C LEU A 56 -21.91 3.61 -12.88
N LEU A 57 -21.09 4.18 -12.00
CA LEU A 57 -21.49 4.63 -10.66
C LEU A 57 -21.11 6.09 -10.44
N GLU A 58 -22.00 6.84 -9.79
CA GLU A 58 -21.66 8.08 -9.11
C GLU A 58 -20.86 7.79 -7.83
N LEU A 59 -20.11 8.79 -7.36
CA LEU A 59 -19.27 8.62 -6.16
C LEU A 59 -20.08 8.36 -4.90
N HIS A 60 -21.32 8.84 -4.86
CA HIS A 60 -22.22 8.69 -3.71
C HIS A 60 -23.09 7.43 -3.79
N ASP A 61 -23.03 6.66 -4.88
CA ASP A 61 -23.88 5.48 -5.04
C ASP A 61 -23.53 4.43 -3.97
N PRO A 62 -24.50 4.00 -3.14
CA PRO A 62 -24.25 2.98 -2.15
C PRO A 62 -24.14 1.61 -2.81
N ILE A 63 -22.99 0.97 -2.68
CA ILE A 63 -22.73 -0.36 -3.26
C ILE A 63 -22.33 -1.36 -2.20
N ALA A 64 -22.66 -2.64 -2.38
CA ALA A 64 -22.23 -3.73 -1.51
C ALA A 64 -20.79 -4.18 -1.81
N ALA A 65 -20.15 -4.86 -0.86
CA ALA A 65 -18.85 -5.49 -1.07
C ALA A 65 -18.95 -6.57 -2.17
N TYR A 66 -17.92 -6.66 -3.01
CA TYR A 66 -17.84 -7.65 -4.08
C TYR A 66 -16.38 -7.89 -4.47
N ASP A 67 -16.10 -9.06 -5.02
CA ASP A 67 -14.82 -9.35 -5.67
C ASP A 67 -15.07 -9.90 -7.08
N MET A 68 -14.93 -9.02 -8.07
CA MET A 68 -15.11 -9.31 -9.48
C MET A 68 -14.17 -8.43 -10.29
N ARG A 69 -13.55 -9.00 -11.33
CA ARG A 69 -12.73 -8.28 -12.28
C ARG A 69 -13.51 -8.05 -13.56
N LEU A 70 -13.16 -6.96 -14.25
CA LEU A 70 -13.77 -6.63 -15.53
C LEU A 70 -13.29 -7.63 -16.58
N GLY A 71 -14.23 -8.34 -17.22
CA GLY A 71 -13.96 -9.44 -18.15
C GLY A 71 -14.23 -10.82 -17.55
N ASP A 72 -14.46 -10.93 -16.23
CA ASP A 72 -14.94 -12.17 -15.62
C ASP A 72 -16.38 -12.46 -16.06
N GLU A 73 -16.79 -13.73 -15.99
CA GLU A 73 -18.18 -14.11 -16.20
C GLU A 73 -19.09 -13.38 -15.19
N GLY A 74 -20.17 -12.78 -15.68
CA GLY A 74 -21.06 -11.95 -14.87
C GLY A 74 -20.59 -10.51 -14.67
N SER A 75 -19.42 -10.11 -15.19
CA SER A 75 -19.03 -8.69 -15.23
C SER A 75 -19.89 -7.88 -16.20
N VAL A 76 -19.94 -6.57 -15.99
CA VAL A 76 -20.80 -5.65 -16.73
C VAL A 76 -20.53 -5.72 -18.24
N SER A 77 -21.60 -5.87 -19.02
CA SER A 77 -21.54 -5.92 -20.48
C SER A 77 -21.53 -4.52 -21.10
N GLY A 78 -21.00 -4.41 -22.32
CA GLY A 78 -21.05 -3.14 -23.08
C GLY A 78 -22.49 -2.66 -23.37
N GLU A 79 -23.43 -3.59 -23.54
CA GLU A 79 -24.85 -3.26 -23.67
C GLU A 79 -25.41 -2.64 -22.39
N ARG A 80 -25.09 -3.21 -21.23
CA ARG A 80 -25.50 -2.65 -19.93
C ARG A 80 -24.89 -1.27 -19.70
N LEU A 81 -23.63 -1.07 -20.05
CA LEU A 81 -22.96 0.23 -19.97
C LEU A 81 -23.64 1.26 -20.89
N ARG A 82 -24.01 0.87 -22.11
CA ARG A 82 -24.72 1.76 -23.04
C ARG A 82 -26.10 2.15 -22.51
N GLN A 83 -26.83 1.20 -21.92
CA GLN A 83 -28.12 1.49 -21.29
C GLN A 83 -27.96 2.46 -20.12
N GLN A 84 -27.01 2.22 -19.20
CA GLN A 84 -26.74 3.14 -18.09
C GLN A 84 -26.36 4.53 -18.58
N ALA A 85 -25.54 4.63 -19.62
CA ALA A 85 -25.16 5.90 -20.21
C ALA A 85 -26.35 6.63 -20.85
N ALA A 86 -27.30 5.89 -21.44
CA ALA A 86 -28.55 6.45 -21.94
C ALA A 86 -29.43 6.98 -20.80
N ASP A 87 -29.62 6.18 -19.74
CA ASP A 87 -30.41 6.52 -18.57
C ASP A 87 -29.85 7.75 -17.84
N MET A 88 -28.52 7.87 -17.79
CA MET A 88 -27.82 9.02 -17.22
C MET A 88 -27.74 10.24 -18.15
N GLY A 89 -28.20 10.14 -19.40
CA GLY A 89 -28.17 11.23 -20.38
C GLY A 89 -26.77 11.62 -20.87
N ILE A 90 -25.80 10.69 -20.86
CA ILE A 90 -24.37 10.95 -21.11
C ILE A 90 -23.82 10.27 -22.38
N LEU A 91 -24.67 9.72 -23.25
CA LEU A 91 -24.23 9.09 -24.50
C LEU A 91 -23.41 10.02 -25.40
N GLY A 92 -23.75 11.32 -25.43
CA GLY A 92 -23.05 12.33 -26.23
C GLY A 92 -21.94 13.10 -25.50
N ALA A 93 -21.53 12.65 -24.31
CA ALA A 93 -20.52 13.36 -23.52
C ALA A 93 -19.10 13.16 -24.07
N ASP A 94 -18.26 14.19 -23.96
CA ASP A 94 -16.81 14.04 -24.12
C ASP A 94 -16.24 13.28 -22.92
N VAL A 95 -15.65 12.11 -23.16
CA VAL A 95 -15.22 11.19 -22.11
C VAL A 95 -13.71 11.03 -22.07
N THR A 96 -13.14 11.24 -20.89
CA THR A 96 -11.76 10.86 -20.55
C THR A 96 -11.81 9.65 -19.61
N VAL A 97 -11.17 8.55 -20.01
CA VAL A 97 -11.08 7.34 -19.18
C VAL A 97 -9.70 7.21 -18.56
N LEU A 98 -9.67 7.19 -17.24
CA LEU A 98 -8.49 6.92 -16.43
C LEU A 98 -8.59 5.47 -15.90
N GLY A 99 -7.91 4.55 -16.57
CA GLY A 99 -7.94 3.15 -16.19
C GLY A 99 -7.07 2.25 -17.06
N PRO A 100 -6.93 0.97 -16.68
CA PRO A 100 -6.21 -0.01 -17.48
C PRO A 100 -7.00 -0.39 -18.74
N ARG A 101 -6.32 -1.03 -19.71
CA ARG A 101 -6.84 -1.31 -21.06
C ARG A 101 -8.27 -1.89 -21.07
N ALA A 102 -8.56 -2.88 -20.22
CA ALA A 102 -9.88 -3.51 -20.19
C ALA A 102 -11.03 -2.50 -19.96
N TYR A 103 -10.82 -1.51 -19.09
CA TYR A 103 -11.83 -0.48 -18.78
C TYR A 103 -11.96 0.53 -19.92
N VAL A 104 -10.85 0.83 -20.60
CA VAL A 104 -10.83 1.68 -21.79
C VAL A 104 -11.62 1.01 -22.92
N GLU A 105 -11.35 -0.26 -23.22
CA GLU A 105 -12.06 -1.01 -24.26
C GLU A 105 -13.56 -1.16 -23.94
N ALA A 106 -13.92 -1.47 -22.69
CA ALA A 106 -15.32 -1.52 -22.28
C ALA A 106 -16.02 -0.17 -22.49
N SER A 107 -15.35 0.93 -22.14
CA SER A 107 -15.88 2.28 -22.33
C SER A 107 -16.00 2.66 -23.82
N ARG A 108 -15.10 2.18 -24.68
CA ARG A 108 -15.17 2.41 -26.15
C ARG A 108 -16.40 1.81 -26.80
N THR A 109 -17.03 0.81 -26.17
CA THR A 109 -18.31 0.29 -26.65
C THR A 109 -19.43 1.33 -26.57
N VAL A 110 -19.33 2.30 -25.67
CA VAL A 110 -20.31 3.37 -25.48
C VAL A 110 -19.84 4.67 -26.12
N TRP A 111 -18.55 5.04 -25.91
CA TRP A 111 -17.93 6.25 -26.45
C TRP A 111 -16.72 5.91 -27.32
N PRO A 112 -16.90 5.69 -28.64
CA PRO A 112 -15.80 5.32 -29.53
C PRO A 112 -14.63 6.33 -29.50
N GLU A 113 -14.95 7.62 -29.43
CA GLU A 113 -14.02 8.76 -29.50
C GLU A 113 -13.47 9.20 -28.13
N LEU A 114 -13.46 8.33 -27.12
CA LEU A 114 -12.94 8.69 -25.79
C LEU A 114 -11.43 8.96 -25.79
N THR A 115 -11.01 9.81 -24.86
CA THR A 115 -9.60 10.07 -24.54
C THR A 115 -9.11 9.10 -23.45
N ALA A 116 -7.95 8.48 -23.65
CA ALA A 116 -7.34 7.55 -22.70
C ALA A 116 -5.89 7.95 -22.39
N PRO A 117 -5.64 8.88 -21.45
CA PRO A 117 -4.30 9.42 -21.17
C PRO A 117 -3.26 8.37 -20.78
N LEU A 118 -3.72 7.25 -20.22
CA LEU A 118 -2.86 6.15 -19.78
C LEU A 118 -2.57 5.14 -20.89
N ALA A 119 -3.11 5.33 -22.10
CA ALA A 119 -2.83 4.46 -23.24
C ALA A 119 -1.32 4.37 -23.52
N GLY A 120 -0.87 3.21 -23.99
CA GLY A 120 0.54 2.93 -24.28
C GLY A 120 1.45 2.83 -23.05
N ALA A 121 0.93 2.90 -21.82
CA ALA A 121 1.74 2.69 -20.62
C ALA A 121 2.20 1.22 -20.52
N ARG A 122 3.46 1.00 -20.16
CA ARG A 122 4.12 -0.33 -20.15
C ARG A 122 3.88 -1.15 -18.88
N GLY A 123 3.09 -0.62 -17.95
CA GLY A 123 2.74 -1.27 -16.69
C GLY A 123 2.25 -0.29 -15.63
N ILE A 124 1.95 -0.82 -14.43
CA ILE A 124 1.33 -0.04 -13.34
C ILE A 124 2.20 1.13 -12.87
N GLY A 125 3.53 0.97 -12.85
CA GLY A 125 4.45 2.04 -12.45
C GLY A 125 4.47 3.21 -13.44
N ASP A 126 4.39 2.92 -14.75
CA ASP A 126 4.32 3.91 -15.82
C ASP A 126 2.98 4.65 -15.81
N GLN A 127 1.88 3.92 -15.54
CA GLN A 127 0.56 4.53 -15.33
C GLN A 127 0.55 5.46 -14.11
N LEU A 128 1.13 5.05 -12.99
CA LEU A 128 1.24 5.89 -11.79
C LEU A 128 2.11 7.14 -12.02
N ALA A 129 3.17 7.04 -12.83
CA ALA A 129 3.98 8.19 -13.22
C ALA A 129 3.16 9.18 -14.06
N LYS A 130 2.50 8.71 -15.13
CA LYS A 130 1.61 9.53 -15.96
C LYS A 130 0.48 10.19 -15.15
N LEU A 131 -0.11 9.47 -14.20
CA LEU A 131 -1.13 10.04 -13.31
C LEU A 131 -0.57 11.14 -12.43
N ALA A 132 0.64 10.95 -11.92
CA ALA A 132 1.31 11.99 -11.15
C ALA A 132 1.63 13.22 -11.99
N ASP A 133 2.02 13.06 -13.26
CA ASP A 133 2.22 14.20 -14.15
C ASP A 133 0.91 14.98 -14.40
N ILE A 134 -0.25 14.32 -14.31
CA ILE A 134 -1.56 14.98 -14.45
C ILE A 134 -1.90 15.83 -13.22
N TYR A 135 -1.70 15.33 -12.00
CA TYR A 135 -2.04 16.08 -10.77
C TYR A 135 -0.86 16.89 -10.17
N ASP A 136 0.34 16.73 -10.72
CA ASP A 136 1.58 17.44 -10.33
C ASP A 136 2.47 17.68 -11.57
N PRO A 137 2.05 18.54 -12.51
CA PRO A 137 2.75 18.75 -13.79
C PRO A 137 4.13 19.41 -13.64
N GLY A 138 4.48 19.92 -12.45
CA GLY A 138 5.83 20.44 -12.15
C GLY A 138 6.88 19.35 -11.95
N ARG A 139 6.51 18.07 -12.03
CA ARG A 139 7.30 16.97 -11.49
C ARG A 139 8.51 16.53 -12.32
N HIS A 140 8.59 16.64 -13.67
CA HIS A 140 9.83 16.58 -14.50
C HIS A 140 9.59 16.57 -16.06
N SER A 141 10.52 17.17 -16.84
CA SER A 141 10.66 17.03 -18.31
C SER A 141 11.12 15.63 -18.75
N PRO A 142 10.70 15.09 -19.92
CA PRO A 142 10.86 13.66 -20.22
C PRO A 142 12.21 13.31 -20.91
N ALA A 143 12.76 12.14 -20.53
CA ALA A 143 13.86 11.46 -21.23
C ALA A 143 13.33 10.35 -22.18
N PRO A 144 14.07 9.96 -23.24
CA PRO A 144 13.55 9.16 -24.34
C PRO A 144 13.44 7.65 -24.03
N GLN A 145 12.44 6.99 -24.62
CA GLN A 145 12.19 5.54 -24.53
C GLN A 145 13.18 4.70 -25.38
N PRO A 146 13.62 3.52 -24.91
CA PRO A 146 14.29 2.52 -25.73
C PRO A 146 13.30 1.59 -26.48
N PRO A 147 13.71 1.02 -27.63
CA PRO A 147 12.82 0.35 -28.59
C PRO A 147 12.39 -1.08 -28.21
N ALA A 148 11.26 -1.50 -28.78
CA ALA A 148 10.56 -2.77 -28.54
C ALA A 148 11.23 -3.99 -29.20
N ARG A 149 11.03 -5.18 -28.60
CA ARG A 149 11.37 -6.48 -29.21
C ARG A 149 10.12 -7.25 -29.65
N PRO A 150 10.23 -8.09 -30.70
CA PRO A 150 9.10 -8.76 -31.35
C PRO A 150 8.66 -10.05 -30.64
N THR A 151 7.38 -10.37 -30.79
CA THR A 151 6.69 -11.55 -30.29
C THR A 151 6.82 -12.74 -31.24
N ALA A 152 7.09 -13.93 -30.69
CA ALA A 152 6.96 -15.20 -31.40
C ALA A 152 5.87 -16.08 -30.75
N SER A 153 4.95 -16.56 -31.58
CA SER A 153 4.00 -17.66 -31.39
C SER A 153 4.77 -18.99 -31.58
N THR A 154 4.45 -20.19 -31.06
CA THR A 154 3.18 -20.91 -30.79
C THR A 154 3.53 -22.20 -30.01
N ALA A 155 2.65 -22.71 -29.13
CA ALA A 155 2.41 -24.16 -28.95
C ALA A 155 1.12 -24.39 -28.12
N ALA A 156 0.30 -25.35 -28.56
CA ALA A 156 -1.07 -25.59 -28.11
C ALA A 156 -1.14 -26.34 -26.76
N GLY A 157 -0.99 -25.59 -25.66
CA GLY A 157 -1.85 -25.76 -24.48
C GLY A 157 -3.04 -24.80 -24.59
N SER A 158 -4.14 -25.00 -23.85
CA SER A 158 -5.19 -23.98 -23.77
C SER A 158 -4.54 -22.64 -23.43
N VAL A 159 -4.59 -21.67 -24.34
CA VAL A 159 -3.96 -20.35 -24.18
C VAL A 159 -4.38 -19.71 -22.84
N ILE A 160 -5.58 -20.04 -22.37
CA ILE A 160 -6.12 -19.63 -21.08
C ILE A 160 -5.33 -20.24 -19.92
N GLU A 161 -5.08 -21.56 -19.91
CA GLU A 161 -4.29 -22.23 -18.86
C GLU A 161 -2.83 -21.76 -18.84
N GLU A 162 -2.27 -21.41 -20.00
CA GLU A 162 -0.91 -20.86 -20.07
C GLU A 162 -0.84 -19.42 -19.54
N ILE A 163 -1.87 -18.61 -19.82
CA ILE A 163 -2.02 -17.26 -19.26
C ILE A 163 -2.21 -17.30 -17.75
N GLU A 164 -3.07 -18.18 -17.24
CA GLU A 164 -3.32 -18.36 -15.80
C GLU A 164 -2.07 -18.83 -15.07
N ARG A 165 -1.40 -19.88 -15.58
CA ARG A 165 -0.14 -20.37 -15.00
C ARG A 165 0.96 -19.30 -15.01
N ALA A 166 1.03 -18.49 -16.07
CA ALA A 166 1.98 -17.37 -16.14
C ALA A 166 1.61 -16.24 -15.17
N ALA A 167 0.32 -15.97 -14.95
CA ALA A 167 -0.15 -15.00 -13.97
C ALA A 167 0.16 -15.46 -12.54
N ASP A 168 -0.15 -16.72 -12.21
CA ASP A 168 0.16 -17.33 -10.92
C ASP A 168 1.66 -17.36 -10.65
N ALA A 169 2.47 -17.71 -11.66
CA ALA A 169 3.93 -17.67 -11.54
C ALA A 169 4.45 -16.26 -11.27
N ARG A 170 3.88 -15.24 -11.91
CA ARG A 170 4.22 -13.83 -11.66
C ARG A 170 3.80 -13.39 -10.26
N GLN A 171 2.58 -13.71 -9.83
CA GLN A 171 2.09 -13.40 -8.50
C GLN A 171 2.95 -14.08 -7.43
N ASN A 172 3.24 -15.37 -7.57
CA ASN A 172 4.15 -16.10 -6.69
C ASN A 172 5.55 -15.47 -6.66
N ALA A 173 6.08 -15.05 -7.81
CA ALA A 173 7.38 -14.37 -7.87
C ALA A 173 7.35 -12.98 -7.19
N GLU A 174 6.24 -12.25 -7.28
CA GLU A 174 6.03 -11.00 -6.55
C GLU A 174 5.91 -11.22 -5.04
N GLU A 175 5.15 -12.24 -4.62
CA GLU A 175 5.03 -12.61 -3.21
C GLU A 175 6.36 -13.05 -2.61
N VAL A 176 7.15 -13.86 -3.34
CA VAL A 176 8.50 -14.26 -2.92
C VAL A 176 9.42 -13.05 -2.81
N ARG A 177 9.37 -12.11 -3.77
CA ARG A 177 10.15 -10.87 -3.71
C ARG A 177 9.71 -10.01 -2.51
N ALA A 178 8.41 -9.88 -2.29
CA ALA A 178 7.85 -9.13 -1.17
C ALA A 178 8.22 -9.79 0.17
N ALA A 179 8.17 -11.11 0.29
CA ALA A 179 8.58 -11.86 1.48
C ALA A 179 10.07 -11.67 1.77
N ARG A 180 10.93 -11.76 0.74
CA ARG A 180 12.37 -11.46 0.86
C ARG A 180 12.62 -10.03 1.30
N GLN A 181 11.82 -9.07 0.81
CA GLN A 181 11.91 -7.69 1.24
C GLN A 181 11.50 -7.55 2.72
N ARG A 182 10.37 -8.13 3.14
CA ARG A 182 9.88 -8.12 4.53
C ARG A 182 10.89 -8.73 5.50
N ALA A 183 11.54 -9.82 5.10
CA ALA A 183 12.57 -10.50 5.90
C ALA A 183 13.79 -9.61 6.24
N ARG A 184 14.02 -8.50 5.51
CA ARG A 184 15.06 -7.51 5.85
C ARG A 184 14.70 -6.64 7.07
N TYR A 185 13.43 -6.61 7.43
CA TYR A 185 12.89 -5.79 8.51
C TYR A 185 12.61 -6.62 9.74
N ALA A 186 11.88 -7.72 9.56
CA ALA A 186 11.62 -8.70 10.59
C ALA A 186 11.41 -10.08 9.99
N THR A 187 11.94 -11.09 10.66
CA THR A 187 11.55 -12.49 10.48
C THR A 187 10.87 -12.97 11.75
N HIS A 188 9.99 -13.95 11.67
CA HIS A 188 9.39 -14.54 12.85
C HIS A 188 9.75 -16.01 12.98
N SER A 189 9.78 -16.50 14.23
CA SER A 189 9.79 -17.93 14.50
C SER A 189 8.49 -18.56 14.05
N GLN A 190 8.45 -19.89 14.06
CA GLN A 190 7.17 -20.56 14.03
C GLN A 190 6.38 -20.28 15.32
N LEU A 191 5.06 -20.25 15.18
CA LEU A 191 4.13 -20.13 16.28
C LEU A 191 4.07 -21.46 17.02
N ALA A 192 4.13 -21.40 18.35
CA ALA A 192 3.95 -22.56 19.21
C ALA A 192 2.71 -22.34 20.09
N ILE A 193 1.73 -23.22 19.93
CA ILE A 193 0.47 -23.20 20.67
C ILE A 193 0.67 -24.05 21.92
N GLN A 194 0.45 -23.44 23.09
CA GLN A 194 0.48 -24.15 24.38
C GLN A 194 -0.90 -24.69 24.73
N ASP A 195 -1.94 -23.90 24.50
CA ASP A 195 -3.34 -24.23 24.71
C ASP A 195 -4.24 -23.33 23.82
N PRO A 196 -5.57 -23.55 23.75
CA PRO A 196 -6.45 -22.78 22.87
C PRO A 196 -6.45 -21.26 23.11
N VAL A 197 -6.06 -20.79 24.29
CA VAL A 197 -6.04 -19.37 24.65
C VAL A 197 -4.64 -18.78 24.71
N ARG A 198 -3.58 -19.60 24.59
CA ARG A 198 -2.19 -19.19 24.73
C ARG A 198 -1.28 -19.78 23.66
N ALA A 199 -0.65 -18.89 22.92
CA ALA A 199 0.45 -19.20 22.02
C ALA A 199 1.62 -18.25 22.25
N HIS A 200 2.80 -18.68 21.80
CA HIS A 200 4.01 -17.88 21.81
C HIS A 200 4.72 -17.93 20.47
N GLY A 201 5.40 -16.83 20.14
CA GLY A 201 6.29 -16.72 18.98
C GLY A 201 7.41 -15.74 19.28
N SER A 202 8.31 -15.56 18.32
CA SER A 202 9.30 -14.50 18.38
C SER A 202 9.47 -13.81 17.04
N LEU A 203 9.91 -12.56 17.09
CA LEU A 203 10.35 -11.77 15.94
C LEU A 203 11.83 -11.47 16.11
N THR A 204 12.59 -11.60 15.03
CA THR A 204 13.99 -11.20 14.93
C THR A 204 14.12 -10.06 13.94
N PHE A 205 14.82 -8.99 14.32
CA PHE A 205 14.99 -7.78 13.53
C PHE A 205 16.44 -7.69 13.02
N PRO A 206 16.71 -8.02 11.75
CA PRO A 206 18.05 -7.92 11.19
C PRO A 206 18.56 -6.48 11.15
N GLY A 207 19.87 -6.27 11.16
CA GLY A 207 20.48 -4.95 11.05
C GLY A 207 21.53 -4.66 12.13
N ASP A 208 22.00 -3.42 12.14
CA ASP A 208 22.82 -2.90 13.23
C ASP A 208 21.98 -2.71 14.52
N ASN A 209 22.65 -2.61 15.66
CA ASN A 209 21.99 -2.56 16.97
C ASN A 209 21.02 -1.37 17.09
N ALA A 210 21.31 -0.22 16.47
CA ALA A 210 20.45 0.95 16.55
C ALA A 210 19.15 0.75 15.76
N LYS A 211 19.23 0.21 14.54
CA LYS A 211 18.06 -0.11 13.73
C LYS A 211 17.21 -1.20 14.36
N SER A 212 17.84 -2.29 14.82
CA SER A 212 17.12 -3.38 15.48
C SER A 212 16.42 -2.88 16.75
N ALA A 213 17.09 -2.07 17.58
CA ALA A 213 16.47 -1.48 18.76
C ALA A 213 15.28 -0.57 18.41
N ALA A 214 15.39 0.26 17.37
CA ALA A 214 14.28 1.10 16.90
C ALA A 214 13.08 0.27 16.43
N ARG A 215 13.32 -0.83 15.70
CA ARG A 215 12.28 -1.77 15.24
C ARG A 215 11.63 -2.52 16.40
N VAL A 216 12.41 -2.99 17.38
CA VAL A 216 11.89 -3.59 18.62
C VAL A 216 11.03 -2.58 19.39
N GLY A 217 11.47 -1.33 19.50
CA GLY A 217 10.69 -0.25 20.11
C GLY A 217 9.36 -0.03 19.40
N ALA A 218 9.37 0.07 18.06
CA ALA A 218 8.15 0.20 17.26
C ALA A 218 7.21 -1.01 17.44
N ALA A 219 7.75 -2.23 17.38
CA ALA A 219 6.99 -3.47 17.57
C ALA A 219 6.27 -3.52 18.92
N ARG A 220 6.93 -3.06 20.00
CA ARG A 220 6.31 -2.97 21.33
C ARG A 220 5.10 -2.06 21.37
N ARG A 221 5.13 -0.99 20.60
CA ARG A 221 4.03 -0.01 20.56
C ARG A 221 2.83 -0.52 19.77
N PHE A 222 3.05 -1.32 18.73
CA PHE A 222 1.96 -2.01 18.02
C PHE A 222 1.36 -3.19 18.79
N ALA A 223 2.01 -3.68 19.84
CA ALA A 223 1.53 -4.89 20.54
C ALA A 223 0.10 -4.73 21.10
N SER A 224 -0.25 -3.56 21.63
CA SER A 224 -1.59 -3.27 22.15
C SER A 224 -2.66 -3.32 21.07
N LEU A 225 -2.37 -2.78 19.87
CA LEU A 225 -3.28 -2.82 18.71
C LEU A 225 -3.69 -4.26 18.34
N TYR A 226 -2.76 -5.19 18.54
CA TYR A 226 -2.96 -6.61 18.26
C TYR A 226 -3.35 -7.44 19.49
N ARG A 227 -3.55 -6.83 20.65
CA ARG A 227 -3.90 -7.52 21.91
C ARG A 227 -2.88 -8.60 22.32
N VAL A 228 -1.60 -8.39 22.00
CA VAL A 228 -0.51 -9.30 22.37
C VAL A 228 0.38 -8.66 23.44
N GLN A 229 0.97 -9.52 24.27
CA GLN A 229 2.03 -9.14 25.19
C GLN A 229 3.37 -9.40 24.53
N VAL A 230 4.32 -8.48 24.73
CA VAL A 230 5.66 -8.63 24.15
C VAL A 230 6.76 -8.34 25.16
N HIS A 231 7.82 -9.13 25.08
CA HIS A 231 8.95 -9.06 26.00
C HIS A 231 10.24 -9.21 25.19
N ALA A 232 11.19 -8.28 25.37
CA ALA A 232 12.55 -8.51 24.84
C ALA A 232 13.43 -9.03 25.98
N ARG A 233 14.35 -9.94 25.67
CA ARG A 233 15.32 -10.41 26.67
C ARG A 233 16.26 -9.26 27.04
N PRO A 234 16.64 -9.12 28.32
CA PRO A 234 17.69 -8.17 28.71
C PRO A 234 18.96 -8.39 27.87
N GLY A 235 19.50 -7.32 27.28
CA GLY A 235 20.68 -7.37 26.41
C GLY A 235 20.42 -7.83 24.96
N ASP A 236 19.24 -8.37 24.65
CA ASP A 236 18.86 -8.70 23.26
C ASP A 236 18.05 -7.56 22.63
N THR A 237 18.71 -6.80 21.77
CA THR A 237 18.10 -5.68 21.03
C THR A 237 17.51 -6.11 19.68
N ARG A 238 17.56 -7.40 19.35
CA ARG A 238 17.19 -7.93 18.03
C ARG A 238 16.04 -8.90 18.08
N THR A 239 15.73 -9.48 19.24
CA THR A 239 14.63 -10.44 19.37
C THR A 239 13.53 -9.92 20.28
N LEU A 240 12.29 -10.11 19.87
CA LEU A 240 11.10 -9.83 20.65
C LEU A 240 10.25 -11.10 20.77
N HIS A 241 9.97 -11.52 22.00
CA HIS A 241 9.03 -12.61 22.26
C HIS A 241 7.61 -12.05 22.32
N VAL A 242 6.67 -12.78 21.74
CA VAL A 242 5.25 -12.42 21.63
C VAL A 242 4.42 -13.50 22.26
N GLN A 243 3.42 -13.11 23.05
CA GLN A 243 2.48 -14.00 23.74
C GLN A 243 1.06 -13.44 23.63
N GLY A 244 0.07 -14.33 23.50
CA GLY A 244 -1.34 -13.95 23.38
C GLY A 244 -2.18 -15.13 22.91
N THR A 245 -3.39 -14.86 22.42
CA THR A 245 -4.20 -15.90 21.76
C THR A 245 -3.50 -16.36 20.46
N PRO A 246 -3.68 -17.62 20.01
CA PRO A 246 -3.07 -18.07 18.76
C PRO A 246 -3.36 -17.14 17.58
N ARG A 247 -4.62 -16.70 17.46
CA ARG A 247 -5.07 -15.79 16.39
C ARG A 247 -4.39 -14.43 16.47
N ASP A 248 -4.31 -13.83 17.64
CA ASP A 248 -3.72 -12.49 17.83
C ASP A 248 -2.21 -12.51 17.58
N VAL A 249 -1.51 -13.54 18.09
CA VAL A 249 -0.08 -13.71 17.82
C VAL A 249 0.16 -13.93 16.32
N ALA A 250 -0.61 -14.79 15.65
CA ALA A 250 -0.45 -15.01 14.22
C ALA A 250 -0.69 -13.73 13.40
N ARG A 251 -1.73 -12.95 13.72
CA ARG A 251 -2.00 -11.65 13.08
C ARG A 251 -0.84 -10.67 13.28
N PHE A 252 -0.32 -10.57 14.50
CA PHE A 252 0.80 -9.69 14.81
C PHE A 252 2.08 -10.10 14.05
N LEU A 253 2.41 -11.39 14.02
CA LEU A 253 3.56 -11.92 13.29
C LEU A 253 3.47 -11.68 11.78
N SER A 254 2.26 -11.81 11.20
CA SER A 254 2.01 -11.51 9.78
C SER A 254 2.09 -10.01 9.47
N ALA A 255 1.49 -9.17 10.30
CA ALA A 255 1.36 -7.74 10.00
C ALA A 255 2.65 -6.96 10.19
N LEU A 256 3.36 -7.21 11.30
CA LEU A 256 4.45 -6.33 11.74
C LEU A 256 5.56 -6.13 10.67
N PRO A 257 6.04 -7.16 9.96
CA PRO A 257 7.02 -6.95 8.89
C PRO A 257 6.52 -6.01 7.78
N ARG A 258 5.22 -6.04 7.43
CA ARG A 258 4.62 -5.13 6.43
C ARG A 258 4.56 -3.70 6.94
N ILE A 259 4.11 -3.53 8.19
CA ILE A 259 4.03 -2.23 8.85
C ILE A 259 5.42 -1.57 8.90
N LEU A 260 6.45 -2.32 9.33
CA LEU A 260 7.82 -1.80 9.42
C LEU A 260 8.41 -1.41 8.07
N VAL A 261 8.16 -2.20 7.01
CA VAL A 261 8.58 -1.83 5.65
C VAL A 261 8.01 -0.46 5.26
N ARG A 262 6.70 -0.26 5.45
CA ARG A 262 6.02 0.98 5.07
C ARG A 262 6.46 2.16 5.93
N ALA A 263 6.55 1.97 7.25
CA ALA A 263 7.02 3.00 8.17
C ALA A 263 8.45 3.47 7.84
N GLU A 264 9.36 2.55 7.53
CA GLU A 264 10.73 2.91 7.12
C GLU A 264 10.81 3.60 5.77
N VAL A 265 9.91 3.27 4.83
CA VAL A 265 9.79 4.02 3.57
C VAL A 265 9.42 5.48 3.86
N ARG A 266 8.44 5.73 4.74
CA ARG A 266 8.07 7.09 5.15
C ARG A 266 9.21 7.81 5.89
N GLY A 267 9.83 7.15 6.86
CA GLY A 267 11.00 7.70 7.55
C GLY A 267 12.16 8.04 6.58
N SER A 268 12.35 7.24 5.53
CA SER A 268 13.34 7.50 4.49
C SER A 268 12.96 8.69 3.59
N GLU A 269 11.67 8.87 3.28
CA GLU A 269 11.18 10.04 2.54
C GLU A 269 11.42 11.34 3.33
N VAL A 270 11.14 11.33 4.64
CA VAL A 270 11.43 12.44 5.56
C VAL A 270 12.94 12.72 5.61
N ALA A 271 13.76 11.67 5.70
CA ALA A 271 15.22 11.81 5.66
C ALA A 271 15.75 12.40 4.34
N ARG A 272 15.10 12.11 3.21
CA ARG A 272 15.44 12.72 1.91
C ARG A 272 15.04 14.18 1.85
N LEU A 273 13.92 14.57 2.45
CA LEU A 273 13.54 15.98 2.59
C LEU A 273 14.63 16.75 3.34
N TYR A 274 15.10 16.23 4.48
CA TYR A 274 16.22 16.81 5.21
C TYR A 274 17.45 17.00 4.31
N GLY A 275 17.84 15.97 3.56
CA GLY A 275 18.99 16.07 2.66
C GLY A 275 18.79 17.05 1.50
N ARG A 276 17.56 17.18 0.97
CA ARG A 276 17.25 18.20 -0.04
C ARG A 276 17.34 19.61 0.53
N TRP A 277 16.80 19.80 1.73
CA TRP A 277 16.87 21.06 2.47
C TRP A 277 18.33 21.46 2.74
N GLU A 278 19.17 20.52 3.18
CA GLU A 278 20.60 20.78 3.45
C GLU A 278 21.34 21.32 2.21
N ARG A 279 20.90 20.91 1.01
CA ARG A 279 21.50 21.31 -0.25
C ARG A 279 20.93 22.61 -0.82
N HIS A 280 19.62 22.84 -0.72
CA HIS A 280 18.90 23.84 -1.52
C HIS A 280 18.03 24.83 -0.73
N SER A 281 18.03 24.78 0.60
CA SER A 281 17.17 25.66 1.40
C SER A 281 17.79 27.03 1.65
N ASN A 282 16.95 28.07 1.68
CA ASN A 282 17.30 29.41 2.15
C ASN A 282 17.74 29.42 3.62
N ALA A 283 17.47 28.34 4.35
CA ALA A 283 17.88 28.13 5.74
C ALA A 283 19.26 27.42 5.85
N ARG A 284 20.02 27.29 4.75
CA ARG A 284 21.42 26.88 4.73
C ARG A 284 22.34 27.67 5.69
N PRO A 285 22.10 28.96 5.98
CA PRO A 285 22.90 29.70 6.97
C PRO A 285 22.96 29.04 8.36
N HIS A 286 21.95 28.24 8.76
CA HIS A 286 22.01 27.50 10.03
C HIS A 286 23.07 26.39 10.06
N LEU A 287 23.61 26.00 8.90
CA LEU A 287 24.69 25.03 8.78
C LEU A 287 26.07 25.70 8.71
N ASP A 288 26.11 27.01 8.51
CA ASP A 288 27.37 27.76 8.39
C ASP A 288 28.12 27.70 9.73
N GLY A 289 29.43 27.45 9.66
CA GLY A 289 30.26 27.21 10.84
C GLY A 289 30.05 25.85 11.53
N MET A 290 29.03 25.06 11.18
CA MET A 290 28.79 23.75 11.80
C MET A 290 29.77 22.69 11.27
N PRO A 291 30.56 22.01 12.14
CA PRO A 291 31.48 20.95 11.73
C PRO A 291 30.75 19.76 11.07
N PRO A 292 31.39 19.06 10.11
CA PRO A 292 30.78 17.89 9.45
C PRO A 292 30.35 16.78 10.41
N SER A 293 31.04 16.60 11.53
CA SER A 293 30.66 15.64 12.57
C SER A 293 29.32 15.97 13.22
N GLN A 294 29.08 17.25 13.52
CA GLN A 294 27.84 17.75 14.12
C GLN A 294 26.68 17.65 13.12
N ARG A 295 26.88 18.00 11.84
CA ARG A 295 25.87 17.82 10.79
C ARG A 295 25.44 16.34 10.66
N ARG A 296 26.40 15.42 10.69
CA ARG A 296 26.12 13.97 10.70
C ARG A 296 25.41 13.50 11.97
N ALA A 297 25.65 14.15 13.11
CA ALA A 297 24.94 13.87 14.35
C ALA A 297 23.46 14.30 14.24
N HIS A 298 23.18 15.54 13.79
CA HIS A 298 21.82 16.02 13.55
C HIS A 298 21.08 15.16 12.53
N ALA A 299 21.71 14.81 11.41
CA ALA A 299 21.08 13.95 10.41
C ALA A 299 20.78 12.54 10.94
N ARG A 300 21.56 12.00 11.87
CA ARG A 300 21.28 10.70 12.51
C ARG A 300 20.14 10.83 13.53
N ALA A 301 20.17 11.84 14.38
CA ALA A 301 19.13 12.14 15.35
C ALA A 301 17.78 12.39 14.67
N PHE A 302 17.77 13.22 13.62
CA PHE A 302 16.59 13.51 12.81
C PHE A 302 15.98 12.24 12.21
N ARG A 303 16.79 11.35 11.61
CA ARG A 303 16.29 10.08 11.04
C ARG A 303 15.65 9.20 12.11
N ALA A 304 16.28 9.08 13.27
CA ALA A 304 15.77 8.28 14.37
C ALA A 304 14.45 8.85 14.89
N ALA A 305 14.39 10.16 15.12
CA ALA A 305 13.19 10.86 15.60
C ALA A 305 12.06 10.82 14.55
N ALA A 306 12.37 11.01 13.27
CA ALA A 306 11.38 10.94 12.20
C ALA A 306 10.73 9.55 12.11
N PHE A 307 11.51 8.47 12.26
CA PHE A 307 10.95 7.13 12.34
C PHE A 307 10.00 6.98 13.53
N GLN A 308 10.36 7.47 14.72
CA GLN A 308 9.47 7.41 15.90
C GLN A 308 8.17 8.18 15.68
N VAL A 309 8.24 9.40 15.12
CA VAL A 309 7.03 10.20 14.80
C VAL A 309 6.15 9.47 13.79
N VAL A 310 6.72 8.83 12.76
CA VAL A 310 5.93 8.01 11.83
C VAL A 310 5.18 6.90 12.58
N ILE A 311 5.82 6.24 13.56
CA ILE A 311 5.15 5.22 14.38
C ILE A 311 4.06 5.82 15.26
N ASP A 312 4.29 6.99 15.85
CA ASP A 312 3.28 7.73 16.64
C ASP A 312 2.01 7.95 15.81
N ILE A 313 2.17 8.53 14.62
CA ILE A 313 1.06 8.93 13.74
C ILE A 313 0.32 7.71 13.16
N LEU A 314 1.02 6.59 12.95
CA LEU A 314 0.36 5.35 12.53
C LEU A 314 -0.52 4.75 13.63
N LEU A 315 -0.15 4.93 14.90
CA LEU A 315 -0.89 4.40 16.04
C LEU A 315 -2.04 5.33 16.47
N ASP A 316 -1.82 6.63 16.36
CA ASP A 316 -2.75 7.66 16.82
C ASP A 316 -2.66 8.87 15.86
N PRO A 317 -3.35 8.79 14.69
CA PRO A 317 -3.33 9.88 13.72
C PRO A 317 -4.08 11.09 14.29
N PRO A 318 -3.44 12.27 14.37
CA PRO A 318 -4.12 13.49 14.82
C PRO A 318 -5.06 14.01 13.72
N ASP A 319 -6.11 14.74 14.10
CA ASP A 319 -7.04 15.37 13.15
C ASP A 319 -6.35 16.36 12.20
N THR A 320 -5.32 17.03 12.70
CA THR A 320 -4.52 17.99 11.94
C THR A 320 -3.05 17.87 12.32
N VAL A 321 -2.18 18.17 11.36
CA VAL A 321 -0.73 18.23 11.58
C VAL A 321 -0.26 19.67 11.36
N PRO A 322 0.53 20.24 12.30
CA PRO A 322 1.09 21.57 12.11
C PRO A 322 2.02 21.63 10.89
N GLU A 323 1.98 22.75 10.17
CA GLU A 323 2.87 22.98 9.04
C GLU A 323 4.30 23.30 9.49
N ALA A 324 5.29 22.90 8.68
CA ALA A 324 6.67 23.26 8.90
C ALA A 324 6.95 24.72 8.53
N GLN A 325 7.73 25.42 9.35
CA GLN A 325 8.02 26.84 9.21
C GLN A 325 9.34 27.09 8.47
N GLY A 326 9.34 28.04 7.54
CA GLY A 326 10.47 28.31 6.63
C GLY A 326 11.76 28.86 7.27
N GLY A 327 11.71 29.31 8.52
CA GLY A 327 12.84 29.91 9.25
C GLY A 327 13.46 29.06 10.34
N ILE A 328 12.95 27.85 10.57
CA ILE A 328 13.45 26.94 11.63
C ILE A 328 14.18 25.77 10.94
N PRO A 329 15.34 25.33 11.46
CA PRO A 329 16.04 24.21 10.86
C PRO A 329 15.24 22.89 11.00
N PRO A 330 15.29 21.97 10.03
CA PRO A 330 14.52 20.73 10.03
C PRO A 330 14.74 19.84 11.24
N TRP A 331 15.95 19.84 11.83
CA TRP A 331 16.22 19.03 13.03
C TRP A 331 15.43 19.48 14.25
N ASP A 332 14.97 20.74 14.29
CA ASP A 332 14.07 21.26 15.33
C ASP A 332 12.60 21.13 14.92
N GLN A 333 12.32 20.66 13.70
CA GLN A 333 10.98 20.51 13.11
C GLN A 333 10.68 19.07 12.70
N VAL A 334 11.23 18.08 13.40
CA VAL A 334 11.03 16.66 13.07
C VAL A 334 9.53 16.32 13.03
N TYR A 335 8.78 16.78 14.03
CA TYR A 335 7.36 16.45 14.16
C TYR A 335 6.53 16.92 12.96
N PRO A 336 6.41 18.23 12.62
CA PRO A 336 5.57 18.67 11.50
C PRO A 336 6.00 18.03 10.16
N LEU A 337 7.30 17.82 9.93
CA LEU A 337 7.81 17.20 8.71
C LEU A 337 7.47 15.71 8.61
N ALA A 338 7.73 14.95 9.69
CA ALA A 338 7.49 13.51 9.72
C ALA A 338 6.00 13.18 9.81
N ALA A 339 5.27 13.91 10.65
CA ALA A 339 3.84 13.76 10.81
C ALA A 339 3.09 14.15 9.54
N GLY A 340 3.50 15.19 8.82
CA GLY A 340 2.86 15.57 7.56
C GLY A 340 2.93 14.46 6.52
N ILE A 341 4.11 13.84 6.36
CA ILE A 341 4.28 12.67 5.47
C ILE A 341 3.49 11.45 5.96
N ALA A 342 3.57 11.14 7.26
CA ALA A 342 2.92 9.97 7.83
C ALA A 342 1.40 10.08 7.75
N HIS A 343 0.84 11.25 8.04
CA HIS A 343 -0.58 11.57 7.97
C HIS A 343 -1.07 11.53 6.51
N TYR A 344 -0.35 12.16 5.58
CA TYR A 344 -0.72 12.17 4.17
C TYR A 344 -0.74 10.76 3.54
N TYR A 345 0.21 9.89 3.94
CA TYR A 345 0.30 8.51 3.47
C TYR A 345 -0.11 7.50 4.55
N TRP A 346 -1.04 7.89 5.42
CA TRP A 346 -1.47 7.05 6.53
C TRP A 346 -2.10 5.76 6.01
N PHE A 347 -1.94 4.70 6.78
CA PHE A 347 -2.60 3.42 6.55
C PHE A 347 -2.96 2.82 7.90
N ASP A 348 -4.09 2.10 7.96
CA ASP A 348 -4.48 1.38 9.17
C ASP A 348 -3.50 0.22 9.42
N PRO A 349 -2.69 0.27 10.49
CA PRO A 349 -1.76 -0.81 10.77
C PRO A 349 -2.48 -2.11 11.14
N ALA A 350 -3.72 -2.09 11.63
CA ALA A 350 -4.49 -3.28 11.97
C ALA A 350 -4.96 -4.07 10.72
N ALA A 351 -5.12 -3.37 9.60
CA ALA A 351 -5.48 -3.94 8.30
C ALA A 351 -4.29 -4.56 7.55
N GLU A 352 -3.05 -4.41 8.07
CA GLU A 352 -1.86 -5.00 7.44
C GLU A 352 -1.67 -6.48 7.74
N ALA A 353 -2.47 -7.07 8.63
CA ALA A 353 -2.49 -8.51 8.83
C ALA A 353 -3.05 -9.21 7.58
N ASP A 354 -2.23 -10.07 6.98
CA ASP A 354 -2.61 -10.83 5.80
C ASP A 354 -3.39 -12.07 6.24
N HIS A 355 -4.63 -12.20 5.78
CA HIS A 355 -5.52 -13.28 6.22
C HIS A 355 -4.97 -14.67 5.86
N ASP A 356 -4.43 -14.83 4.65
CA ASP A 356 -3.91 -16.11 4.15
C ASP A 356 -2.60 -16.49 4.83
N GLU A 357 -1.71 -15.53 5.05
CA GLU A 357 -0.49 -15.77 5.83
C GLU A 357 -0.81 -16.06 7.30
N THR A 358 -1.78 -15.36 7.90
CA THR A 358 -2.24 -15.62 9.27
C THR A 358 -2.78 -17.06 9.38
N ALA A 359 -3.63 -17.48 8.43
CA ALA A 359 -4.16 -18.84 8.38
C ALA A 359 -3.05 -19.88 8.20
N ARG A 360 -2.06 -19.61 7.32
CA ARG A 360 -0.89 -20.47 7.13
C ARG A 360 -0.04 -20.60 8.41
N ILE A 361 0.18 -19.52 9.14
CA ILE A 361 0.93 -19.53 10.42
C ILE A 361 0.21 -20.41 11.45
N LEU A 362 -1.11 -20.27 11.58
CA LEU A 362 -1.93 -21.09 12.49
C LEU A 362 -1.90 -22.57 12.10
N ALA A 363 -2.18 -22.88 10.83
CA ALA A 363 -2.21 -24.26 10.33
C ALA A 363 -0.85 -24.96 10.48
N ALA A 364 0.25 -24.23 10.36
CA ALA A 364 1.59 -24.77 10.60
C ALA A 364 1.84 -25.13 12.08
N ALA A 365 1.26 -24.38 13.01
CA ALA A 365 1.37 -24.63 14.44
C ALA A 365 0.52 -25.86 14.87
N ASP A 366 -0.72 -25.96 14.38
CA ASP A 366 -1.64 -27.06 14.73
C ASP A 366 -1.09 -28.44 14.32
N ARG A 367 -0.52 -28.56 13.11
CA ARG A 367 0.10 -29.81 12.64
C ARG A 367 1.18 -30.33 13.59
N ARG A 368 1.94 -29.42 14.21
CA ARG A 368 3.00 -29.80 15.16
C ARG A 368 2.46 -30.13 16.53
N HIS A 369 1.48 -29.37 17.02
CA HIS A 369 0.82 -29.69 18.29
C HIS A 369 0.24 -31.11 18.24
N ALA A 370 -0.40 -31.49 17.12
CA ALA A 370 -0.89 -32.84 16.88
C ALA A 370 0.24 -33.90 16.83
N THR A 371 1.38 -33.56 16.24
CA THR A 371 2.54 -34.47 16.15
C THR A 371 3.19 -34.71 17.52
N VAL A 372 3.27 -33.69 18.37
CA VAL A 372 3.84 -33.79 19.73
C VAL A 372 2.87 -34.49 20.70
N ALA A 373 1.57 -34.35 20.50
CA ALA A 373 0.53 -34.98 21.32
C ALA A 373 0.27 -36.46 20.97
N ALA A 374 0.81 -36.98 19.86
CA ALA A 374 0.67 -38.39 19.51
C ALA A 374 1.43 -39.26 20.55
N PRO A 375 0.74 -40.15 21.29
CA PRO A 375 1.40 -40.96 22.31
C PRO A 375 2.41 -41.91 21.65
N LEU A 376 3.61 -41.99 22.22
CA LEU A 376 4.54 -43.09 21.99
C LEU A 376 3.79 -44.38 22.34
N GLY A 377 3.39 -45.15 21.32
CA GLY A 377 2.68 -46.41 21.50
C GLY A 377 3.48 -47.38 22.38
N PRO A 378 2.80 -48.28 23.11
CA PRO A 378 3.47 -49.22 24.02
C PRO A 378 4.45 -50.10 23.23
N ARG A 379 5.69 -50.18 23.74
CA ARG A 379 6.73 -51.10 23.27
C ARG A 379 6.46 -52.53 23.71
#